data_AF-A0A1R0G6A0-F1
#
_entry.id   AF-A0A1R0G6A0-F1
#
_cell.length_a   1.000
_cell.length_b   1.000
_cell.length_c   1.000
_cell.angle_alpha   90.00
_cell.angle_beta   90.00
_cell.angle_gamma   90.00
#
_symmetry.space_group_name_H-M   'P 1'
#
loop_
_entity.id
_entity.type
_entity.pdbx_description
1 polymer ?
#
loop_
_entity_poly.entity_id
_entity_poly.type
_entity_poly.pdbx_seq_one_letter_code
_entity_poly.pdbx_strand_id
1 'polypeptide(L)'
;MAVYNYDVVVLGSGPAGEGAAMNAAKAGRKVAMVDSRRQVGGNCTHLGTIPSKALRHSVRQIMQFNTNPMFRAIGEPRWFSFPDVLKSAEKVISKQVASRTGFYARNRVDLFFGTGSFADEQTVEVVCANGVVEKLVAKHIIIATGSRPYRPADIDFHHPRIYDSDTILSLGHTPRKLIIYGAGVIGCEYASIFSGLGVLVELVDNRDQLLSFLDSEISQALSYHFSNNNITVRHNEEYERVEGLDNGVILHLKSGKKIKADALLWCNGRTGNTDKLGMENIGVKVNSRGQIEVDENYRTCVTNIYGAGDVIGWPSLASAAHDQGRSAAGSIVDNGSWRYVNDVPTGIYTIPEISSIGKNEHELTKAKVPYEVGKAFFKSMARAQIAGEPQGMLKILFHRETLEVLGVHCFGYQASEIVHIGQAIMNQPGEQNTLKYFVNTTFNYPTMAEAYRVAAYDGLNRLF
;
A
#
# COMPACT_ATOMS: atom_id res chain seq x y z
N MET A 1 40.06 2.48 -4.88
CA MET A 1 38.73 3.09 -4.70
C MET A 1 38.44 3.93 -5.93
N ALA A 2 37.32 3.70 -6.60
CA ALA A 2 36.87 4.55 -7.71
C ALA A 2 35.98 5.67 -7.16
N VAL A 3 36.19 6.89 -7.66
CA VAL A 3 35.37 8.07 -7.34
C VAL A 3 34.56 8.44 -8.57
N TYR A 4 33.24 8.51 -8.44
CA TYR A 4 32.33 8.83 -9.53
C TYR A 4 31.57 10.12 -9.23
N ASN A 5 31.44 10.99 -10.23
CA ASN A 5 30.73 12.26 -10.11
C ASN A 5 29.35 12.17 -10.79
N TYR A 6 28.32 12.63 -10.09
CA TYR A 6 26.92 12.64 -10.52
C TYR A 6 26.25 13.99 -10.22
N ASP A 7 25.19 14.31 -10.96
CA ASP A 7 24.34 15.44 -10.59
C ASP A 7 23.37 15.03 -9.48
N VAL A 8 22.82 13.82 -9.56
CA VAL A 8 21.87 13.28 -8.57
C VAL A 8 22.24 11.83 -8.22
N VAL A 9 22.36 11.53 -6.93
CA VAL A 9 22.40 10.16 -6.40
C VAL A 9 21.09 9.85 -5.70
N VAL A 10 20.50 8.70 -6.01
CA VAL A 10 19.25 8.23 -5.39
C VAL A 10 19.54 6.97 -4.58
N LEU A 11 19.16 6.96 -3.31
CA LEU A 11 19.34 5.83 -2.39
C LEU A 11 18.05 5.03 -2.27
N GLY A 12 17.97 3.90 -2.95
CA GLY A 12 16.86 2.95 -2.93
C GLY A 12 16.06 2.95 -4.22
N SER A 13 15.91 1.79 -4.86
CA SER A 13 15.25 1.61 -6.15
C SER A 13 13.74 1.29 -6.06
N GLY A 14 13.13 1.59 -4.91
CA GLY A 14 11.68 1.49 -4.73
C GLY A 14 10.93 2.52 -5.58
N PRO A 15 9.58 2.56 -5.50
CA PRO A 15 8.77 3.48 -6.31
C PRO A 15 9.21 4.94 -6.24
N ALA A 16 9.56 5.44 -5.05
CA ALA A 16 10.10 6.79 -4.87
C ALA A 16 11.42 7.00 -5.61
N GLY A 17 12.37 6.08 -5.48
CA GLY A 17 13.64 6.20 -6.17
C GLY A 17 13.50 6.09 -7.68
N GLU A 18 12.61 5.22 -8.16
CA GLU A 18 12.27 5.12 -9.59
C GLU A 18 11.72 6.45 -10.11
N GLY A 19 10.70 7.00 -9.45
CA GLY A 19 10.11 8.29 -9.82
C GLY A 19 11.14 9.43 -9.83
N ALA A 20 12.02 9.47 -8.82
CA ALA A 20 13.08 10.44 -8.70
C ALA A 20 14.12 10.32 -9.83
N ALA A 21 14.67 9.11 -10.03
CA ALA A 21 15.70 8.86 -11.02
C ALA A 21 15.20 9.10 -12.45
N MET A 22 13.99 8.64 -12.77
CA MET A 22 13.40 8.86 -14.10
C MET A 22 13.17 10.34 -14.37
N ASN A 23 12.68 11.10 -13.38
CA ASN A 23 12.43 12.53 -13.57
C ASN A 23 13.74 13.32 -13.73
N ALA A 24 14.74 13.06 -12.88
CA ALA A 24 16.05 13.71 -12.98
C ALA A 24 16.76 13.39 -14.31
N ALA A 25 16.75 12.12 -14.74
CA ALA A 25 17.38 11.71 -15.99
C ALA A 25 16.71 12.36 -17.22
N LYS A 26 15.38 12.45 -17.24
CA LYS A 26 14.63 13.14 -18.31
C LYS A 26 14.89 14.64 -18.36
N ALA A 27 15.26 15.24 -17.24
CA ALA A 27 15.72 16.63 -17.15
C ALA A 27 17.21 16.79 -17.51
N GLY A 28 17.86 15.77 -18.07
CA GLY A 28 19.23 15.82 -18.56
C GLY A 28 20.31 15.69 -17.48
N ARG A 29 19.95 15.28 -16.26
CA ARG A 29 20.92 15.08 -15.16
C ARG A 29 21.62 13.73 -15.29
N LYS A 30 22.90 13.68 -14.90
CA LYS A 30 23.62 12.41 -14.73
C LYS A 30 23.23 11.78 -13.39
N VAL A 31 22.56 10.62 -13.44
CA VAL A 31 21.95 9.99 -12.25
C VAL A 31 22.61 8.66 -11.92
N ALA A 32 22.86 8.44 -10.63
CA ALA A 32 23.18 7.13 -10.06
C ALA A 32 22.07 6.66 -9.13
N MET A 33 21.77 5.36 -9.17
CA MET A 33 20.84 4.68 -8.29
C MET A 33 21.60 3.65 -7.45
N VAL A 34 21.46 3.72 -6.13
CA VAL A 34 22.06 2.77 -5.19
C VAL A 34 20.97 1.88 -4.61
N ASP A 35 21.12 0.56 -4.66
CA ASP A 35 20.24 -0.35 -3.95
C ASP A 35 21.01 -1.52 -3.33
N SER A 36 20.65 -1.89 -2.10
CA SER A 36 21.22 -3.05 -1.41
C SER A 36 20.86 -4.39 -2.06
N ARG A 37 19.74 -4.46 -2.78
CA ARG A 37 19.32 -5.65 -3.54
C ARG A 37 19.95 -5.64 -4.92
N ARG A 38 20.36 -6.82 -5.39
CA ARG A 38 20.88 -7.02 -6.76
C ARG A 38 19.85 -6.81 -7.88
N GLN A 39 18.59 -6.59 -7.53
CA GLN A 39 17.48 -6.40 -8.46
C GLN A 39 16.67 -5.18 -8.03
N VAL A 40 16.42 -4.28 -8.98
CA VAL A 40 15.68 -3.04 -8.75
C VAL A 40 14.19 -3.28 -8.41
N GLY A 41 13.54 -2.24 -7.87
CA GLY A 41 12.09 -2.19 -7.65
C GLY A 41 11.66 -2.12 -6.19
N GLY A 42 12.62 -2.19 -5.26
CA GLY A 42 12.42 -2.09 -3.81
C GLY A 42 11.40 -3.08 -3.24
N ASN A 43 10.97 -2.85 -2.00
CA ASN A 43 10.03 -3.74 -1.32
C ASN A 43 8.68 -3.83 -2.05
N CYS A 44 8.21 -2.78 -2.72
CA CYS A 44 6.99 -2.82 -3.54
C CYS A 44 6.99 -3.97 -4.56
N THR A 45 8.11 -4.17 -5.26
CA THR A 45 8.23 -5.21 -6.30
C THR A 45 8.51 -6.58 -5.71
N HIS A 46 9.33 -6.65 -4.66
CA HIS A 46 9.88 -7.91 -4.18
C HIS A 46 9.12 -8.52 -3.01
N LEU A 47 8.60 -7.71 -2.08
CA LEU A 47 8.08 -8.19 -0.80
C LEU A 47 6.67 -7.66 -0.44
N GLY A 48 6.17 -6.63 -1.13
CA GLY A 48 4.96 -5.91 -0.76
C GLY A 48 3.88 -6.00 -1.83
N THR A 49 3.69 -4.91 -2.56
CA THR A 49 2.57 -4.71 -3.50
C THR A 49 2.46 -5.80 -4.55
N ILE A 50 3.50 -6.06 -5.36
CA ILE A 50 3.40 -7.01 -6.46
C ILE A 50 3.11 -8.44 -5.99
N PRO A 51 3.85 -9.01 -5.01
CA PRO A 51 3.56 -10.35 -4.50
C PRO A 51 2.15 -10.46 -3.90
N SER A 52 1.78 -9.54 -2.99
CA SER A 52 0.48 -9.60 -2.30
C SER A 52 -0.70 -9.47 -3.25
N LYS A 53 -0.63 -8.57 -4.24
CA LYS A 53 -1.74 -8.36 -5.19
C LYS A 53 -1.85 -9.51 -6.20
N ALA A 54 -0.73 -10.11 -6.59
CA ALA A 54 -0.73 -11.32 -7.42
C ALA A 54 -1.31 -12.52 -6.66
N LEU A 55 -0.87 -12.75 -5.42
CA LEU A 55 -1.43 -13.76 -4.52
C LEU A 55 -2.95 -13.58 -4.37
N ARG A 56 -3.38 -12.37 -4.02
CA ARG A 56 -4.79 -12.02 -3.85
C ARG A 56 -5.60 -12.30 -5.11
N HIS A 57 -5.08 -11.95 -6.28
CA HIS A 57 -5.75 -12.21 -7.55
C HIS A 57 -6.00 -13.71 -7.77
N SER A 58 -4.98 -14.54 -7.55
CA SER A 58 -5.09 -15.99 -7.67
C SER A 58 -6.04 -16.59 -6.64
N VAL A 59 -6.00 -16.13 -5.38
CA VAL A 59 -6.95 -16.55 -4.35
C VAL A 59 -8.38 -16.20 -4.75
N ARG A 60 -8.63 -14.99 -5.27
CA ARG A 60 -9.96 -14.60 -5.76
C ARG A 60 -10.44 -15.54 -6.87
N GLN A 61 -9.58 -15.91 -7.82
CA GLN A 61 -9.93 -16.86 -8.88
C GLN A 61 -10.28 -18.24 -8.32
N ILE A 62 -9.52 -18.72 -7.33
CA ILE A 62 -9.80 -20.00 -6.65
C ILE A 62 -11.16 -19.94 -5.94
N MET A 63 -11.45 -18.84 -5.22
CA MET A 63 -12.74 -18.63 -4.58
C MET A 63 -13.88 -18.67 -5.59
N GLN A 64 -13.76 -17.92 -6.69
CA GLN A 64 -14.77 -17.89 -7.76
C GLN A 64 -14.97 -19.26 -8.42
N PHE A 65 -13.89 -20.01 -8.66
CA PHE A 65 -14.00 -21.37 -9.17
C PHE A 65 -14.76 -22.29 -8.20
N ASN A 66 -14.44 -22.21 -6.91
CA ASN A 66 -15.02 -23.05 -5.86
C ASN A 66 -16.46 -22.67 -5.48
N THR A 67 -16.95 -21.47 -5.82
CA THR A 67 -18.32 -21.04 -5.49
C THR A 67 -19.25 -20.96 -6.70
N ASN A 68 -18.73 -20.96 -7.92
CA ASN A 68 -19.56 -20.84 -9.13
C ASN A 68 -20.35 -22.13 -9.41
N PRO A 69 -21.70 -22.09 -9.45
CA PRO A 69 -22.54 -23.26 -9.66
C PRO A 69 -22.23 -24.06 -10.94
N MET A 70 -21.83 -23.39 -12.02
CA MET A 70 -21.48 -24.05 -13.28
C MET A 70 -20.24 -24.94 -13.14
N PHE A 71 -19.21 -24.47 -12.42
CA PHE A 71 -18.02 -25.27 -12.17
C PHE A 71 -18.28 -26.37 -11.14
N ARG A 72 -19.14 -26.09 -10.14
CA ARG A 72 -19.60 -27.11 -9.18
C ARG A 72 -20.39 -28.24 -9.84
N ALA A 73 -21.11 -27.97 -10.93
CA ALA A 73 -21.85 -28.98 -11.67
C ALA A 73 -20.94 -29.98 -12.41
N ILE A 74 -19.69 -29.62 -12.70
CA ILE A 74 -18.76 -30.44 -13.49
C ILE A 74 -17.52 -30.91 -12.70
N GLY A 75 -17.35 -30.50 -11.44
CA GLY A 75 -16.21 -30.94 -10.62
C GLY A 75 -16.23 -30.51 -9.16
N GLU A 76 -15.47 -31.22 -8.33
CA GLU A 76 -15.29 -30.93 -6.90
C GLU A 76 -14.41 -29.69 -6.62
N PRO A 77 -14.53 -29.03 -5.45
CA PRO A 77 -13.71 -27.86 -5.14
C PRO A 77 -12.25 -28.26 -5.10
N ARG A 78 -11.39 -27.33 -5.52
CA ARG A 78 -9.94 -27.54 -5.53
C ARG A 78 -9.30 -26.74 -4.42
N TRP A 79 -8.39 -27.39 -3.72
CA TRP A 79 -7.56 -26.81 -2.67
C TRP A 79 -6.16 -26.58 -3.21
N PHE A 80 -5.61 -25.39 -2.95
CA PHE A 80 -4.28 -25.01 -3.36
C PHE A 80 -3.48 -24.60 -2.13
N SER A 81 -2.22 -25.03 -2.07
CA SER A 81 -1.34 -24.61 -0.98
C SER A 81 -0.91 -23.15 -1.18
N PHE A 82 -0.60 -22.44 -0.10
CA PHE A 82 -0.04 -21.09 -0.17
C PHE A 82 1.24 -21.05 -1.02
N PRO A 83 2.20 -21.99 -0.87
CA PRO A 83 3.35 -22.09 -1.78
C PRO A 83 2.98 -22.23 -3.27
N ASP A 84 1.95 -23.00 -3.61
CA ASP A 84 1.54 -23.17 -5.01
C ASP A 84 0.93 -21.89 -5.59
N VAL A 85 0.15 -21.17 -4.81
CA VAL A 85 -0.38 -19.87 -5.21
C VAL A 85 0.74 -18.84 -5.33
N LEU A 86 1.73 -18.86 -4.43
CA LEU A 86 2.89 -17.97 -4.47
C LEU A 86 3.74 -18.12 -5.73
N LYS A 87 3.92 -19.34 -6.25
CA LYS A 87 4.62 -19.57 -7.54
C LYS A 87 4.02 -18.77 -8.70
N SER A 88 2.73 -18.45 -8.65
CA SER A 88 2.10 -17.59 -9.66
C SER A 88 2.55 -16.13 -9.54
N ALA A 89 2.75 -15.64 -8.31
CA ALA A 89 3.22 -14.29 -8.02
C ALA A 89 4.68 -14.09 -8.44
N GLU A 90 5.55 -15.10 -8.28
CA GLU A 90 6.96 -15.07 -8.70
C GLU A 90 7.14 -14.73 -10.19
N LYS A 91 6.24 -15.23 -11.04
CA LYS A 91 6.24 -14.90 -12.48
C LYS A 91 5.95 -13.42 -12.72
N VAL A 92 5.04 -12.83 -11.93
CA VAL A 92 4.71 -11.40 -12.02
C VAL A 92 5.88 -10.56 -11.52
N ILE A 93 6.48 -10.93 -10.38
CA ILE A 93 7.67 -10.27 -9.82
C ILE A 93 8.80 -10.24 -10.86
N SER A 94 9.12 -11.38 -11.48
CA SER A 94 10.19 -11.49 -12.47
C SER A 94 9.98 -10.58 -13.68
N LYS A 95 8.75 -10.52 -14.22
CA LYS A 95 8.39 -9.61 -15.32
C LYS A 95 8.50 -8.14 -14.90
N GLN A 96 8.08 -7.84 -13.68
CA GLN A 96 8.10 -6.49 -13.11
C GLN A 96 9.52 -5.98 -12.85
N VAL A 97 10.43 -6.86 -12.40
CA VAL A 97 11.86 -6.57 -12.29
C VAL A 97 12.47 -6.30 -13.67
N ALA A 98 12.22 -7.17 -14.65
CA ALA A 98 12.76 -7.01 -16.01
C ALA A 98 12.31 -5.68 -16.65
N SER A 99 11.02 -5.33 -16.50
CA SER A 99 10.47 -4.06 -16.98
C SER A 99 11.19 -2.85 -16.37
N ARG A 100 11.36 -2.85 -15.03
CA ARG A 100 12.02 -1.77 -14.29
C ARG A 100 13.49 -1.64 -14.65
N THR A 101 14.22 -2.74 -14.72
CA THR A 101 15.61 -2.74 -15.21
C THR A 101 15.70 -2.08 -16.58
N GLY A 102 14.73 -2.37 -17.47
CA GLY A 102 14.62 -1.70 -18.77
C GLY A 102 14.40 -0.18 -18.68
N PHE A 103 13.67 0.32 -17.69
CA PHE A 103 13.51 1.77 -17.47
C PHE A 103 14.84 2.45 -17.13
N TYR A 104 15.61 1.89 -16.19
CA TYR A 104 16.92 2.43 -15.83
C TYR A 104 17.89 2.41 -17.01
N ALA A 105 17.95 1.30 -17.75
CA ALA A 105 18.80 1.18 -18.93
C ALA A 105 18.44 2.19 -20.03
N ARG A 106 17.15 2.35 -20.36
CA ARG A 106 16.70 3.31 -21.39
C ARG A 106 17.00 4.77 -21.02
N ASN A 107 16.99 5.09 -19.74
CA ASN A 107 17.30 6.43 -19.24
C ASN A 107 18.78 6.62 -18.86
N ARG A 108 19.65 5.64 -19.15
CA ARG A 108 21.10 5.68 -18.86
C ARG A 108 21.41 6.02 -17.40
N VAL A 109 20.63 5.47 -16.48
CA VAL A 109 20.88 5.59 -15.03
C VAL A 109 21.88 4.52 -14.62
N ASP A 110 22.98 4.93 -14.00
CA ASP A 110 23.99 3.99 -13.49
C ASP A 110 23.46 3.30 -12.23
N LEU A 111 23.59 1.97 -12.17
CA LEU A 111 23.11 1.15 -11.05
C LEU A 111 24.28 0.66 -10.21
N PHE A 112 24.21 0.93 -8.91
CA PHE A 112 25.19 0.52 -7.91
C PHE A 112 24.51 -0.42 -6.91
N PHE A 113 25.05 -1.62 -6.75
CA PHE A 113 24.47 -2.65 -5.88
C PHE A 113 25.29 -2.85 -4.62
N GLY A 114 24.78 -2.33 -3.50
CA GLY A 114 25.47 -2.34 -2.22
C GLY A 114 24.74 -1.54 -1.15
N THR A 115 25.29 -1.54 0.06
CA THR A 115 24.75 -0.70 1.14
C THR A 115 25.36 0.69 0.99
N GLY A 116 24.52 1.69 0.69
CA GLY A 116 24.92 3.09 0.63
C GLY A 116 24.86 3.76 2.00
N SER A 117 25.87 4.56 2.33
CA SER A 117 25.91 5.40 3.53
C SER A 117 26.57 6.74 3.23
N PHE A 118 26.13 7.81 3.89
CA PHE A 118 26.75 9.13 3.80
C PHE A 118 28.13 9.11 4.47
N ALA A 119 29.17 9.48 3.72
CA ALA A 119 30.47 9.84 4.30
C ALA A 119 30.48 11.32 4.73
N ASP A 120 29.78 12.17 3.96
CA ASP A 120 29.56 13.60 4.21
C ASP A 120 28.32 14.06 3.42
N GLU A 121 28.02 15.36 3.41
CA GLU A 121 26.84 15.96 2.77
C GLU A 121 26.80 15.79 1.23
N GLN A 122 27.93 15.45 0.59
CA GLN A 122 28.04 15.33 -0.87
C GLN A 122 28.48 13.94 -1.33
N THR A 123 28.94 13.09 -0.42
CA THR A 123 29.56 11.81 -0.75
C THR A 123 28.80 10.64 -0.12
N VAL A 124 28.40 9.70 -0.97
CA VAL A 124 27.87 8.39 -0.57
C VAL A 124 28.93 7.32 -0.82
N GLU A 125 29.22 6.52 0.20
CA GLU A 125 30.00 5.29 0.08
C GLU A 125 29.05 4.11 -0.15
N VAL A 126 29.34 3.30 -1.17
CA VAL A 126 28.59 2.08 -1.49
C VAL A 126 29.46 0.88 -1.20
N VAL A 127 29.09 0.12 -0.17
CA VAL A 127 29.75 -1.14 0.19
C VAL A 127 29.09 -2.27 -0.61
N CYS A 128 29.79 -2.75 -1.63
CA CYS A 128 29.34 -3.84 -2.51
C CYS A 128 29.42 -5.20 -1.80
N ALA A 129 28.70 -6.20 -2.31
CA ALA A 129 28.65 -7.54 -1.72
C ALA A 129 30.01 -8.26 -1.66
N ASN A 130 30.97 -7.87 -2.49
CA ASN A 130 32.35 -8.38 -2.50
C ASN A 130 33.30 -7.59 -1.57
N GLY A 131 32.78 -6.64 -0.78
CA GLY A 131 33.57 -5.78 0.10
C GLY A 131 34.25 -4.60 -0.59
N VAL A 132 34.10 -4.44 -1.91
CA VAL A 132 34.60 -3.26 -2.62
C VAL A 132 33.78 -2.05 -2.21
N VAL A 133 34.46 -0.93 -1.96
CA VAL A 133 33.84 0.35 -1.63
C VAL A 133 33.99 1.31 -2.81
N GLU A 134 32.85 1.81 -3.30
CA GLU A 134 32.76 2.83 -4.34
C GLU A 134 32.30 4.16 -3.73
N LYS A 135 32.90 5.27 -4.16
CA LYS A 135 32.53 6.62 -3.67
C LYS A 135 31.78 7.37 -4.76
N LEU A 136 30.55 7.79 -4.45
CA LEU A 136 29.70 8.57 -5.33
C LEU A 136 29.63 10.00 -4.79
N VAL A 137 30.20 10.96 -5.51
CA VAL A 137 30.11 12.39 -5.19
C VAL A 137 28.98 12.99 -6.02
N ALA A 138 28.04 13.67 -5.38
CA ALA A 138 26.84 14.19 -6.01
C ALA A 138 26.53 15.63 -5.61
N LYS A 139 25.98 16.39 -6.55
CA LYS A 139 25.44 17.73 -6.23
C LYS A 139 24.20 17.63 -5.35
N HIS A 140 23.32 16.67 -5.63
CA HIS A 140 22.11 16.41 -4.85
C HIS A 140 21.94 14.91 -4.53
N ILE A 141 21.37 14.62 -3.37
CA ILE A 141 21.11 13.25 -2.92
C ILE A 141 19.64 13.11 -2.51
N ILE A 142 18.98 12.04 -2.98
CA ILE A 142 17.59 11.73 -2.64
C ILE A 142 17.55 10.43 -1.85
N ILE A 143 17.11 10.51 -0.60
CA ILE A 143 16.89 9.37 0.30
C ILE A 143 15.52 8.75 -0.01
N ALA A 144 15.52 7.57 -0.62
CA ALA A 144 14.33 6.82 -1.03
C ALA A 144 14.38 5.37 -0.52
N THR A 145 14.97 5.16 0.65
CA THR A 145 15.29 3.83 1.22
C THR A 145 14.07 3.06 1.73
N GLY A 146 12.90 3.69 1.75
CA GLY A 146 11.64 3.08 2.12
C GLY A 146 11.60 2.64 3.59
N SER A 147 10.91 1.53 3.85
CA SER A 147 10.65 1.03 5.21
C SER A 147 10.79 -0.49 5.31
N ARG A 148 10.90 -1.00 6.54
CA ARG A 148 10.87 -2.41 6.93
C ARG A 148 9.79 -2.69 7.99
N PRO A 149 9.31 -3.92 8.17
CA PRO A 149 8.40 -4.26 9.26
C PRO A 149 8.97 -3.84 10.62
N TYR A 150 8.13 -3.28 11.48
CA TYR A 150 8.53 -3.01 12.86
C TYR A 150 8.61 -4.33 13.63
N ARG A 151 9.78 -4.61 14.22
CA ARG A 151 10.04 -5.80 15.04
C ARG A 151 10.37 -5.39 16.47
N PRO A 152 9.47 -5.63 17.44
CA PRO A 152 9.79 -5.48 18.86
C PRO A 152 10.95 -6.40 19.27
N ALA A 153 11.77 -5.95 20.22
CA ALA A 153 12.96 -6.67 20.66
C ALA A 153 12.65 -7.97 21.42
N ASP A 154 11.47 -8.07 22.01
CA ASP A 154 10.99 -9.20 22.82
C ASP A 154 10.36 -10.33 21.99
N ILE A 155 10.18 -10.13 20.68
CA ILE A 155 9.61 -11.16 19.78
C ILE A 155 10.72 -11.82 18.97
N ASP A 156 10.80 -13.15 19.05
CA ASP A 156 11.74 -13.96 18.26
C ASP A 156 11.25 -14.17 16.81
N PHE A 157 11.69 -13.32 15.90
CA PHE A 157 11.44 -13.46 14.45
C PHE A 157 12.36 -14.49 13.76
N HIS A 158 13.25 -15.18 14.48
CA HIS A 158 13.98 -16.32 13.94
C HIS A 158 13.20 -17.64 14.08
N HIS A 159 12.17 -17.67 14.92
CA HIS A 159 11.31 -18.83 15.06
C HIS A 159 10.57 -19.14 13.73
N PRO A 160 10.58 -20.39 13.23
CA PRO A 160 10.10 -20.74 11.89
C PRO A 160 8.57 -20.60 11.70
N ARG A 161 7.83 -20.21 12.73
CA ARG A 161 6.37 -20.01 12.72
C ARG A 161 5.95 -18.56 12.99
N ILE A 162 6.92 -17.65 13.18
CA ILE A 162 6.68 -16.23 13.44
C ILE A 162 7.17 -15.46 12.22
N TYR A 163 6.23 -14.82 11.54
CA TYR A 163 6.46 -14.10 10.29
C TYR A 163 6.16 -12.62 10.47
N ASP A 164 6.74 -11.79 9.62
CA ASP A 164 6.24 -10.45 9.34
C ASP A 164 5.81 -10.35 7.87
N SER A 165 5.37 -9.17 7.43
CA SER A 165 4.91 -8.96 6.06
C SER A 165 5.97 -9.25 4.99
N ASP A 166 7.26 -9.17 5.35
CA ASP A 166 8.38 -9.39 4.44
C ASP A 166 8.76 -10.88 4.41
N THR A 167 8.70 -11.60 5.54
CA THR A 167 9.04 -13.02 5.63
C THR A 167 7.88 -13.97 5.37
N ILE A 168 6.62 -13.53 5.40
CA ILE A 168 5.46 -14.39 5.12
C ILE A 168 5.50 -15.04 3.73
N LEU A 169 6.19 -14.41 2.77
CA LEU A 169 6.39 -14.95 1.43
C LEU A 169 7.32 -16.19 1.41
N SER A 170 8.02 -16.52 2.50
CA SER A 170 8.81 -17.76 2.60
C SER A 170 8.05 -18.91 3.27
N LEU A 171 6.78 -18.70 3.63
CA LEU A 171 5.95 -19.72 4.28
C LEU A 171 5.78 -20.95 3.38
N GLY A 172 6.46 -22.04 3.75
CA GLY A 172 6.53 -23.28 2.95
C GLY A 172 5.33 -24.23 3.07
N HIS A 173 4.27 -23.85 3.76
CA HIS A 173 3.05 -24.67 3.95
C HIS A 173 1.81 -23.78 4.12
N THR A 174 0.61 -24.35 4.03
CA THR A 174 -0.63 -23.63 4.41
C THR A 174 -0.98 -23.95 5.86
N PRO A 175 -0.98 -22.97 6.79
CA PRO A 175 -1.46 -23.20 8.16
C PRO A 175 -2.96 -23.48 8.15
N ARG A 176 -3.46 -24.26 9.11
CA ARG A 176 -4.90 -24.42 9.35
C ARG A 176 -5.47 -23.23 10.11
N LYS A 177 -4.69 -22.67 11.04
CA LYS A 177 -5.02 -21.46 11.79
C LYS A 177 -3.84 -20.49 11.81
N LEU A 178 -4.12 -19.20 11.55
CA LEU A 178 -3.14 -18.11 11.52
C LEU A 178 -3.57 -17.00 12.48
N ILE A 179 -2.65 -16.55 13.34
CA ILE A 179 -2.82 -15.30 14.09
C ILE A 179 -2.22 -14.16 13.26
N ILE A 180 -2.96 -13.08 13.08
CA ILE A 180 -2.44 -11.83 12.50
C ILE A 180 -2.53 -10.75 13.58
N TYR A 181 -1.39 -10.21 14.00
CA TYR A 181 -1.34 -9.14 15.00
C TYR A 181 -1.15 -7.77 14.32
N GLY A 182 -2.19 -6.95 14.37
CA GLY A 182 -2.31 -5.64 13.71
C GLY A 182 -3.31 -5.67 12.56
N ALA A 183 -4.43 -4.94 12.69
CA ALA A 183 -5.49 -4.88 11.69
C ALA A 183 -5.45 -3.62 10.82
N GLY A 184 -4.24 -3.19 10.49
CA GLY A 184 -3.99 -2.21 9.43
C GLY A 184 -4.17 -2.83 8.03
N VAL A 185 -3.88 -2.03 7.00
CA VAL A 185 -4.03 -2.42 5.59
C VAL A 185 -3.41 -3.79 5.28
N ILE A 186 -2.14 -3.99 5.65
CA ILE A 186 -1.41 -5.24 5.39
C ILE A 186 -2.08 -6.43 6.09
N GLY A 187 -2.46 -6.26 7.36
CA GLY A 187 -3.10 -7.32 8.15
C GLY A 187 -4.45 -7.74 7.57
N CYS A 188 -5.29 -6.77 7.17
CA CYS A 188 -6.58 -7.03 6.53
C CYS A 188 -6.43 -7.72 5.16
N GLU A 189 -5.47 -7.27 4.33
CA GLU A 189 -5.20 -7.90 3.04
C GLU A 189 -4.81 -9.38 3.22
N TYR A 190 -3.81 -9.66 4.07
CA TYR A 190 -3.40 -11.04 4.34
C TYR A 190 -4.49 -11.87 5.04
N ALA A 191 -5.30 -11.28 5.92
CA ALA A 191 -6.45 -11.96 6.51
C ALA A 191 -7.40 -12.48 5.43
N SER A 192 -7.74 -11.63 4.45
CA SER A 192 -8.60 -12.04 3.33
C SER A 192 -7.96 -13.06 2.39
N ILE A 193 -6.63 -12.97 2.15
CA ILE A 193 -5.89 -13.94 1.33
C ILE A 193 -5.91 -15.33 1.98
N PHE A 194 -5.53 -15.41 3.26
CA PHE A 194 -5.47 -16.68 3.98
C PHE A 194 -6.87 -17.27 4.21
N SER A 195 -7.86 -16.44 4.55
CA SER A 195 -9.25 -16.88 4.63
C SER A 195 -9.77 -17.44 3.30
N GLY A 196 -9.45 -16.79 2.18
CA GLY A 196 -9.80 -17.28 0.85
C GLY A 196 -9.14 -18.62 0.47
N LEU A 197 -8.07 -19.01 1.17
CA LEU A 197 -7.44 -20.34 1.10
C LEU A 197 -8.02 -21.33 2.11
N GLY A 198 -9.07 -20.95 2.84
CA GLY A 198 -9.73 -21.76 3.86
C GLY A 198 -9.04 -21.79 5.23
N VAL A 199 -8.09 -20.88 5.48
CA VAL A 199 -7.41 -20.76 6.77
C VAL A 199 -8.30 -20.04 7.79
N LEU A 200 -8.33 -20.53 9.02
CA LEU A 200 -8.96 -19.81 10.14
C LEU A 200 -8.04 -18.68 10.60
N VAL A 201 -8.52 -17.44 10.54
CA VAL A 201 -7.72 -16.26 10.87
C VAL A 201 -8.21 -15.62 12.17
N GLU A 202 -7.29 -15.38 13.10
CA GLU A 202 -7.52 -14.54 14.28
C GLU A 202 -6.83 -13.19 14.03
N LEU A 203 -7.60 -12.16 13.71
CA LEU A 203 -7.10 -10.82 13.43
C LEU A 203 -7.21 -9.98 14.70
N VAL A 204 -6.07 -9.74 15.35
CA VAL A 204 -5.98 -9.04 16.64
C VAL A 204 -5.58 -7.59 16.40
N ASP A 205 -6.32 -6.65 16.99
CA ASP A 205 -6.03 -5.22 16.90
C ASP A 205 -6.18 -4.54 18.25
N ASN A 206 -5.33 -3.55 18.51
CA ASN A 206 -5.41 -2.76 19.74
C ASN A 206 -6.44 -1.63 19.66
N ARG A 207 -7.04 -1.41 18.49
CA ARG A 207 -8.09 -0.41 18.27
C ARG A 207 -9.48 -1.03 18.39
N ASP A 208 -10.46 -0.16 18.61
CA ASP A 208 -11.87 -0.49 18.73
C ASP A 208 -12.55 -0.74 17.37
N GLN A 209 -11.95 -0.31 16.27
CA GLN A 209 -12.49 -0.45 14.92
C GLN A 209 -11.42 -0.77 13.88
N LEU A 210 -11.76 -1.65 12.92
CA LEU A 210 -10.93 -1.94 11.75
C LEU A 210 -10.73 -0.68 10.90
N LEU A 211 -9.48 -0.44 10.50
CA LEU A 211 -9.13 0.59 9.51
C LEU A 211 -9.83 1.94 9.78
N SER A 212 -9.79 2.40 11.03
CA SER A 212 -10.56 3.56 11.54
C SER A 212 -10.34 4.89 10.82
N PHE A 213 -9.39 4.96 9.90
CA PHE A 213 -9.18 6.11 9.00
C PHE A 213 -10.13 6.11 7.79
N LEU A 214 -10.76 4.98 7.47
CA LEU A 214 -11.78 4.88 6.42
C LEU A 214 -13.11 5.44 6.89
N ASP A 215 -14.03 5.61 5.94
CA ASP A 215 -15.43 5.87 6.26
C ASP A 215 -16.04 4.73 7.11
N SER A 216 -16.77 5.12 8.16
CA SER A 216 -17.26 4.19 9.18
C SER A 216 -18.13 3.07 8.63
N GLU A 217 -18.96 3.35 7.61
CA GLU A 217 -19.82 2.33 6.99
C GLU A 217 -19.01 1.31 6.19
N ILE A 218 -17.89 1.75 5.58
CA ILE A 218 -16.97 0.87 4.85
C ILE A 218 -16.25 -0.06 5.83
N SER A 219 -15.73 0.47 6.94
CA SER A 219 -15.09 -0.34 7.99
C SER A 219 -16.04 -1.36 8.62
N GLN A 220 -17.31 -0.97 8.84
CA GLN A 220 -18.34 -1.88 9.35
C GLN A 220 -18.70 -2.96 8.31
N ALA A 221 -18.85 -2.59 7.04
CA ALA A 221 -19.13 -3.54 5.97
C ALA A 221 -18.00 -4.58 5.81
N LEU A 222 -16.73 -4.16 5.93
CA LEU A 222 -15.59 -5.08 5.95
C LEU A 222 -15.62 -6.00 7.17
N SER A 223 -15.88 -5.45 8.36
CA SER A 223 -15.93 -6.23 9.59
C SER A 223 -17.01 -7.32 9.53
N TYR A 224 -18.20 -6.97 9.02
CA TYR A 224 -19.27 -7.92 8.76
C TYR A 224 -18.91 -8.96 7.69
N HIS A 225 -18.18 -8.54 6.65
CA HIS A 225 -17.72 -9.49 5.63
C HIS A 225 -16.72 -10.49 6.23
N PHE A 226 -15.76 -10.02 7.03
CA PHE A 226 -14.75 -10.86 7.69
C PHE A 226 -15.37 -11.88 8.64
N SER A 227 -16.35 -11.49 9.46
CA SER A 227 -17.03 -12.42 10.38
C SER A 227 -17.74 -13.57 9.68
N ASN A 228 -18.16 -13.37 8.42
CA ASN A 228 -18.80 -14.39 7.60
C ASN A 228 -17.79 -15.24 6.77
N ASN A 229 -16.50 -14.92 6.82
CA ASN A 229 -15.46 -15.55 6.00
C ASN A 229 -14.25 -15.92 6.86
N ASN A 230 -14.39 -16.88 7.77
CA ASN A 230 -13.30 -17.50 8.55
C ASN A 230 -12.33 -16.55 9.28
N ILE A 231 -12.68 -15.27 9.47
CA ILE A 231 -11.85 -14.26 10.13
C ILE A 231 -12.58 -13.82 11.40
N THR A 232 -11.97 -14.09 12.55
CA THR A 232 -12.39 -13.54 13.83
C THR A 232 -11.58 -12.30 14.14
N VAL A 233 -12.24 -11.15 14.18
CA VAL A 233 -11.61 -9.88 14.54
C VAL A 233 -11.71 -9.67 16.05
N ARG A 234 -10.59 -9.34 16.69
CA ARG A 234 -10.51 -9.07 18.13
C ARG A 234 -10.00 -7.65 18.34
N HIS A 235 -10.93 -6.76 18.66
CA HIS A 235 -10.65 -5.37 18.98
C HIS A 235 -10.20 -5.18 20.42
N ASN A 236 -9.52 -4.06 20.68
CA ASN A 236 -9.06 -3.66 22.01
C ASN A 236 -8.22 -4.73 22.73
N GLU A 237 -7.41 -5.47 21.98
CA GLU A 237 -6.51 -6.49 22.54
C GLU A 237 -5.06 -6.07 22.29
N GLU A 238 -4.25 -6.13 23.33
CA GLU A 238 -2.81 -5.90 23.26
C GLU A 238 -2.05 -7.19 23.59
N TYR A 239 -0.99 -7.48 22.83
CA TYR A 239 -0.09 -8.57 23.18
C TYR A 239 0.64 -8.29 24.50
N GLU A 240 0.83 -9.35 25.26
CA GLU A 240 1.73 -9.40 26.41
C GLU A 240 3.02 -10.14 26.04
N ARG A 241 2.90 -11.29 25.35
CA ARG A 241 4.04 -12.12 24.92
C ARG A 241 3.67 -12.99 23.73
N VAL A 242 4.64 -13.24 22.86
CA VAL A 242 4.56 -14.27 21.82
C VAL A 242 5.45 -15.46 22.21
N GLU A 243 4.88 -16.66 22.23
CA GLU A 243 5.57 -17.90 22.58
C GLU A 243 5.58 -18.85 21.38
N GLY A 244 6.76 -19.08 20.80
CA GLY A 244 6.98 -20.09 19.77
C GLY A 244 7.05 -21.50 20.35
N LEU A 245 6.37 -22.45 19.72
CA LEU A 245 6.38 -23.87 20.07
C LEU A 245 6.75 -24.72 18.84
N ASP A 246 7.19 -25.96 19.06
CA ASP A 246 7.46 -26.91 17.96
C ASP A 246 6.23 -27.11 17.04
N ASN A 247 5.03 -27.14 17.65
CA ASN A 247 3.77 -27.39 16.96
C ASN A 247 2.84 -26.17 16.83
N GLY A 248 3.35 -24.94 16.99
CA GLY A 248 2.53 -23.75 16.81
C GLY A 248 3.11 -22.49 17.44
N VAL A 249 2.25 -21.50 17.65
CA VAL A 249 2.55 -20.26 18.37
C VAL A 249 1.40 -19.97 19.34
N ILE A 250 1.71 -19.48 20.52
CA ILE A 250 0.74 -18.93 21.47
C ILE A 250 0.95 -17.42 21.59
N LEU A 251 -0.11 -16.66 21.31
CA LEU A 251 -0.19 -15.24 21.62
C LEU A 251 -0.88 -15.08 22.99
N HIS A 252 -0.15 -14.54 23.95
CA HIS A 252 -0.70 -14.12 25.25
C HIS A 252 -1.11 -12.66 25.16
N LEU A 253 -2.33 -12.35 25.58
CA LEU A 253 -2.88 -10.99 25.55
C LEU A 253 -2.93 -10.43 26.98
N LYS A 254 -2.77 -9.11 27.12
CA LYS A 254 -2.86 -8.42 28.42
C LYS A 254 -4.23 -8.58 29.11
N SER A 255 -5.26 -8.93 28.35
CA SER A 255 -6.58 -9.28 28.89
C SER A 255 -6.60 -10.63 29.63
N GLY A 256 -5.51 -11.38 29.63
CA GLY A 256 -5.39 -12.74 30.17
C GLY A 256 -5.83 -13.84 29.19
N LYS A 257 -6.38 -13.48 28.03
CA LYS A 257 -6.73 -14.44 26.97
C LYS A 257 -5.48 -14.98 26.27
N LYS A 258 -5.59 -16.21 25.78
CA LYS A 258 -4.54 -16.88 25.00
C LYS A 258 -5.10 -17.39 23.68
N ILE A 259 -4.34 -17.22 22.61
CA ILE A 259 -4.71 -17.71 21.27
C ILE A 259 -3.59 -18.61 20.77
N LYS A 260 -3.93 -19.87 20.43
CA LYS A 260 -3.00 -20.81 19.78
C LYS A 260 -3.31 -20.93 18.29
N ALA A 261 -2.27 -20.98 17.47
CA ALA A 261 -2.34 -21.18 16.02
C ALA A 261 -1.10 -21.90 15.47
N ASP A 262 -1.11 -22.24 14.19
CA ASP A 262 0.03 -22.93 13.55
C ASP A 262 1.17 -21.95 13.20
N ALA A 263 0.83 -20.68 12.99
CA ALA A 263 1.74 -19.59 12.69
C ALA A 263 1.19 -18.25 13.20
N LEU A 264 2.08 -17.26 13.34
CA LEU A 264 1.77 -15.88 13.63
C LEU A 264 2.35 -14.97 12.54
N LEU A 265 1.57 -14.00 12.08
CA LEU A 265 1.97 -12.92 11.19
C LEU A 265 1.90 -11.58 11.94
N TRP A 266 3.04 -10.94 12.12
CA TRP A 266 3.17 -9.64 12.74
C TRP A 266 2.99 -8.51 11.72
N CYS A 267 1.98 -7.68 11.92
CA CYS A 267 1.56 -6.59 11.04
C CYS A 267 1.40 -5.25 11.79
N ASN A 268 2.20 -5.00 12.82
CA ASN A 268 2.08 -3.82 13.68
C ASN A 268 2.89 -2.60 13.19
N GLY A 269 2.73 -2.26 11.91
CA GLY A 269 3.37 -1.08 11.30
C GLY A 269 4.79 -1.32 10.76
N ARG A 270 5.38 -0.23 10.25
CA ARG A 270 6.66 -0.21 9.54
C ARG A 270 7.55 0.94 10.04
N THR A 271 8.86 0.72 9.94
CA THR A 271 9.96 1.60 10.39
C THR A 271 10.77 2.06 9.18
N GLY A 272 11.11 3.35 9.10
CA GLY A 272 11.94 3.91 8.01
C GLY A 272 13.37 3.34 8.00
N ASN A 273 13.94 3.16 6.82
CA ASN A 273 15.27 2.55 6.64
C ASN A 273 16.39 3.61 6.68
N THR A 274 16.76 4.03 7.89
CA THR A 274 17.78 5.06 8.13
C THR A 274 18.98 4.57 8.94
N ASP A 275 18.86 3.45 9.68
CA ASP A 275 19.87 2.95 10.62
C ASP A 275 21.28 2.76 10.04
N LYS A 276 21.38 2.45 8.74
CA LYS A 276 22.65 2.16 8.04
C LYS A 276 23.11 3.29 7.13
N LEU A 277 22.42 4.42 7.13
CA LEU A 277 22.71 5.52 6.21
C LEU A 277 23.82 6.45 6.70
N GLY A 278 24.25 6.37 7.97
CA GLY A 278 25.23 7.32 8.51
C GLY A 278 24.65 8.74 8.63
N MET A 279 23.40 8.84 9.10
CA MET A 279 22.66 10.11 9.18
C MET A 279 23.35 11.16 10.07
N GLU A 280 24.13 10.69 11.05
CA GLU A 280 24.99 11.50 11.92
C GLU A 280 26.05 12.29 11.16
N ASN A 281 26.54 11.79 10.03
CA ASN A 281 27.58 12.46 9.22
C ASN A 281 27.07 13.68 8.46
N ILE A 282 25.75 13.83 8.36
CA ILE A 282 25.07 14.94 7.65
C ILE A 282 24.16 15.75 8.57
N GLY A 283 24.11 15.43 9.87
CA GLY A 283 23.31 16.18 10.85
C GLY A 283 21.79 16.09 10.68
N VAL A 284 21.27 15.16 9.87
CA VAL A 284 19.82 14.97 9.67
C VAL A 284 19.26 14.10 10.79
N LYS A 285 18.28 14.63 11.52
CA LYS A 285 17.62 13.93 12.63
C LYS A 285 16.64 12.88 12.14
N VAL A 286 16.59 11.77 12.88
CA VAL A 286 15.67 10.64 12.64
C VAL A 286 14.72 10.53 13.82
N ASN A 287 13.43 10.38 13.55
CA ASN A 287 12.42 10.24 14.60
C ASN A 287 12.36 8.80 15.17
N SER A 288 11.53 8.56 16.19
CA SER A 288 11.39 7.25 16.83
C SER A 288 10.86 6.13 15.91
N ARG A 289 10.34 6.48 14.73
CA ARG A 289 9.89 5.53 13.70
C ARG A 289 10.92 5.31 12.60
N GLY A 290 12.15 5.80 12.76
CA GLY A 290 13.21 5.68 11.76
C GLY A 290 13.01 6.58 10.54
N GLN A 291 12.16 7.61 10.63
CA GLN A 291 11.82 8.50 9.52
C GLN A 291 12.59 9.82 9.59
N ILE A 292 12.77 10.46 8.43
CA ILE A 292 13.36 11.79 8.30
C ILE A 292 12.28 12.84 8.01
N GLU A 293 12.52 14.06 8.46
CA GLU A 293 11.64 15.20 8.16
C GLU A 293 12.05 15.88 6.85
N VAL A 294 11.06 16.35 6.11
CA VAL A 294 11.22 17.12 4.88
C VAL A 294 10.23 18.28 4.82
N ASP A 295 10.59 19.33 4.09
CA ASP A 295 9.69 20.44 3.77
C ASP A 295 8.71 20.09 2.62
N GLU A 296 7.90 21.06 2.18
CA GLU A 296 6.94 20.88 1.07
C GLU A 296 7.62 20.60 -0.29
N ASN A 297 8.93 20.87 -0.39
CA ASN A 297 9.75 20.58 -1.56
C ASN A 297 10.47 19.23 -1.45
N TYR A 298 10.18 18.45 -0.40
CA TYR A 298 10.86 17.21 -0.04
C TYR A 298 12.33 17.38 0.36
N ARG A 299 12.75 18.59 0.73
CA ARG A 299 14.12 18.89 1.18
C ARG A 299 14.26 18.67 2.68
N THR A 300 15.37 18.09 3.10
CA THR A 300 15.72 17.94 4.53
C THR A 300 16.27 19.27 5.10
N CYS A 301 16.77 19.26 6.35
CA CYS A 301 17.48 20.41 6.91
C CYS A 301 18.81 20.71 6.19
N VAL A 302 19.34 19.78 5.40
CA VAL A 302 20.54 19.97 4.57
C VAL A 302 20.10 20.29 3.14
N THR A 303 20.61 21.40 2.58
CA THR A 303 20.05 22.05 1.38
C THR A 303 20.09 21.19 0.12
N ASN A 304 21.08 20.31 0.01
CA ASN A 304 21.26 19.43 -1.14
C ASN A 304 20.73 18.00 -0.93
N ILE A 305 20.12 17.70 0.21
CA ILE A 305 19.61 16.37 0.56
C ILE A 305 18.08 16.39 0.66
N TYR A 306 17.44 15.46 -0.03
CA TYR A 306 15.99 15.32 -0.17
C TYR A 306 15.54 13.93 0.31
N GLY A 307 14.25 13.78 0.61
CA GLY A 307 13.66 12.52 1.07
C GLY A 307 12.30 12.22 0.43
N ALA A 308 12.02 10.97 0.08
CA ALA A 308 10.73 10.58 -0.51
C ALA A 308 10.35 9.12 -0.20
N GLY A 309 9.04 8.83 -0.22
CA GLY A 309 8.48 7.51 0.07
C GLY A 309 8.39 7.21 1.57
N ASP A 310 8.30 5.94 1.94
CA ASP A 310 8.02 5.56 3.34
C ASP A 310 9.04 6.07 4.38
N VAL A 311 10.26 6.43 3.95
CA VAL A 311 11.30 6.97 4.84
C VAL A 311 10.94 8.36 5.37
N ILE A 312 10.04 9.09 4.72
CA ILE A 312 9.50 10.38 5.20
C ILE A 312 8.13 10.24 5.87
N GLY A 313 7.58 9.02 5.92
CA GLY A 313 6.29 8.74 6.54
C GLY A 313 5.10 8.79 5.58
N TRP A 314 4.00 9.41 6.02
CA TRP A 314 2.72 9.40 5.30
C TRP A 314 2.78 10.33 4.07
N PRO A 315 2.11 10.00 2.95
CA PRO A 315 1.42 8.73 2.65
C PRO A 315 2.37 7.60 2.23
N SER A 316 2.41 6.51 3.01
CA SER A 316 3.25 5.32 2.73
C SER A 316 2.55 4.37 1.74
N LEU A 317 2.30 4.86 0.52
CA LEU A 317 1.68 4.13 -0.59
C LEU A 317 2.62 4.13 -1.79
N ALA A 318 2.73 3.01 -2.51
CA ALA A 318 3.66 2.89 -3.64
C ALA A 318 3.42 3.94 -4.74
N SER A 319 2.15 4.25 -5.04
CA SER A 319 1.77 5.30 -6.00
C SER A 319 2.18 6.69 -5.52
N ALA A 320 1.88 7.02 -4.26
CA ALA A 320 2.27 8.29 -3.67
C ALA A 320 3.78 8.43 -3.60
N ALA A 321 4.49 7.39 -3.16
CA ALA A 321 5.95 7.36 -3.10
C ALA A 321 6.58 7.68 -4.47
N HIS A 322 6.05 7.11 -5.55
CA HIS A 322 6.51 7.42 -6.91
C HIS A 322 6.35 8.91 -7.25
N ASP A 323 5.19 9.49 -6.94
CA ASP A 323 4.94 10.92 -7.18
C ASP A 323 5.74 11.84 -6.25
N GLN A 324 5.99 11.44 -5.01
CA GLN A 324 6.88 12.13 -4.07
C GLN A 324 8.31 12.16 -4.63
N GLY A 325 8.82 11.02 -5.09
CA GLY A 325 10.15 10.94 -5.70
C GLY A 325 10.27 11.79 -6.96
N ARG A 326 9.26 11.73 -7.84
CA ARG A 326 9.17 12.60 -9.03
C ARG A 326 9.21 14.08 -8.62
N SER A 327 8.47 14.47 -7.59
CA SER A 327 8.37 15.85 -7.13
C SER A 327 9.66 16.33 -6.45
N ALA A 328 10.31 15.48 -5.64
CA ALA A 328 11.61 15.78 -5.04
C ALA A 328 12.67 16.05 -6.11
N ALA A 329 12.76 15.19 -7.13
CA ALA A 329 13.63 15.42 -8.28
C ALA A 329 13.20 16.66 -9.09
N GLY A 330 11.90 16.92 -9.22
CA GLY A 330 11.36 18.10 -9.89
C GLY A 330 11.77 19.41 -9.22
N SER A 331 11.81 19.44 -7.89
CA SER A 331 12.33 20.56 -7.11
C SER A 331 13.82 20.79 -7.35
N ILE A 332 14.62 19.73 -7.47
CA ILE A 332 16.07 19.82 -7.76
C ILE A 332 16.33 20.41 -9.15
N VAL A 333 15.54 20.02 -10.16
CA VAL A 333 15.79 20.44 -11.55
C VAL A 333 15.01 21.68 -11.97
N ASP A 334 14.16 22.21 -11.09
CA ASP A 334 13.33 23.40 -11.26
C ASP A 334 12.58 23.45 -12.60
N ASN A 335 11.85 22.38 -12.90
CA ASN A 335 11.11 22.23 -14.16
C ASN A 335 9.63 22.63 -14.06
N GLY A 336 9.20 23.23 -12.94
CA GLY A 336 7.81 23.62 -12.67
C GLY A 336 6.80 22.47 -12.55
N SER A 337 7.26 21.21 -12.51
CA SER A 337 6.38 20.03 -12.53
C SER A 337 6.26 19.31 -11.17
N TRP A 338 6.63 19.97 -10.07
CA TRP A 338 6.65 19.39 -8.73
C TRP A 338 5.50 19.91 -7.86
N ARG A 339 5.02 19.06 -6.94
CA ARG A 339 4.00 19.41 -5.95
C ARG A 339 4.19 18.59 -4.68
N TYR A 340 3.73 19.09 -3.55
CA TYR A 340 3.58 18.24 -2.37
C TYR A 340 2.40 17.26 -2.57
N VAL A 341 2.60 15.99 -2.21
CA VAL A 341 1.62 14.92 -2.44
C VAL A 341 0.80 14.73 -1.17
N ASN A 342 -0.38 15.36 -1.15
CA ASN A 342 -1.32 15.33 -0.04
C ASN A 342 -2.73 14.82 -0.42
N ASP A 343 -2.98 14.58 -1.72
CA ASP A 343 -4.20 14.01 -2.28
C ASP A 343 -3.90 12.62 -2.89
N VAL A 344 -4.26 11.56 -2.17
CA VAL A 344 -3.93 10.20 -2.62
C VAL A 344 -5.15 9.29 -2.55
N PRO A 345 -5.54 8.64 -3.67
CA PRO A 345 -6.51 7.55 -3.61
C PRO A 345 -5.88 6.38 -2.86
N THR A 346 -6.57 5.91 -1.82
CA THR A 346 -6.11 4.79 -0.99
C THR A 346 -6.80 3.52 -1.43
N GLY A 347 -6.04 2.58 -2.00
CA GLY A 347 -6.52 1.24 -2.35
C GLY A 347 -6.10 0.20 -1.31
N ILE A 348 -7.06 -0.57 -0.81
CA ILE A 348 -6.86 -1.68 0.12
C ILE A 348 -7.42 -2.94 -0.54
N TYR A 349 -6.54 -3.89 -0.82
CA TYR A 349 -6.85 -5.01 -1.70
C TYR A 349 -7.30 -6.25 -0.93
N THR A 350 -8.27 -6.06 -0.04
CA THR A 350 -9.01 -7.17 0.56
C THR A 350 -9.83 -7.91 -0.50
N ILE A 351 -10.48 -8.99 -0.11
CA ILE A 351 -11.52 -9.65 -0.91
C ILE A 351 -12.83 -9.47 -0.13
N PRO A 352 -13.75 -8.59 -0.55
CA PRO A 352 -13.69 -7.61 -1.66
C PRO A 352 -12.74 -6.42 -1.44
N GLU A 353 -12.42 -5.67 -2.49
CA GLU A 353 -11.52 -4.48 -2.44
C GLU A 353 -12.19 -3.30 -1.73
N ILE A 354 -11.36 -2.39 -1.19
CA ILE A 354 -11.77 -1.07 -0.72
C ILE A 354 -10.94 -0.02 -1.44
N SER A 355 -11.55 1.10 -1.80
CA SER A 355 -10.83 2.26 -2.29
C SER A 355 -11.53 3.56 -1.91
N SER A 356 -10.75 4.58 -1.53
CA SER A 356 -11.31 5.88 -1.16
C SER A 356 -10.42 7.05 -1.58
N ILE A 357 -11.05 8.21 -1.75
CA ILE A 357 -10.38 9.50 -1.94
C ILE A 357 -11.23 10.62 -1.33
N GLY A 358 -10.59 11.66 -0.82
CA GLY A 358 -11.25 12.79 -0.18
C GLY A 358 -11.60 12.54 1.28
N LYS A 359 -12.45 13.41 1.82
CA LYS A 359 -12.85 13.36 3.22
C LYS A 359 -13.86 12.24 3.48
N ASN A 360 -13.85 11.67 4.68
CA ASN A 360 -14.91 10.77 5.16
C ASN A 360 -16.02 11.54 5.90
N GLU A 361 -17.12 10.86 6.23
CA GLU A 361 -18.24 11.50 6.93
C GLU A 361 -17.83 12.11 8.28
N HIS A 362 -17.01 11.39 9.07
CA HIS A 362 -16.56 11.87 10.37
C HIS A 362 -15.78 13.19 10.28
N GLU A 363 -14.88 13.30 9.30
CA GLU A 363 -14.12 14.52 9.03
C GLU A 363 -15.03 15.68 8.61
N LEU A 364 -16.01 15.44 7.75
CA LEU A 364 -16.97 16.45 7.31
C LEU A 364 -17.90 16.90 8.43
N THR A 365 -18.43 15.97 9.22
CA THR A 365 -19.25 16.27 10.41
C THR A 365 -18.45 17.11 11.41
N LYS A 366 -17.21 16.71 11.72
CA LYS A 366 -16.32 17.44 12.65
C LYS A 366 -16.01 18.84 12.14
N ALA A 367 -15.81 19.00 10.82
CA ALA A 367 -15.58 20.28 10.17
C ALA A 367 -16.86 21.11 9.97
N LYS A 368 -18.05 20.58 10.35
CA LYS A 368 -19.36 21.21 10.17
C LYS A 368 -19.65 21.60 8.72
N VAL A 369 -19.16 20.79 7.77
CA VAL A 369 -19.44 20.99 6.34
C VAL A 369 -20.85 20.47 6.04
N PRO A 370 -21.73 21.24 5.38
CA PRO A 370 -23.07 20.75 5.03
C PRO A 370 -22.98 19.80 3.84
N TYR A 371 -22.82 18.51 4.13
CA TYR A 371 -22.74 17.45 3.13
C TYR A 371 -24.02 16.59 3.10
N GLU A 372 -24.21 15.90 1.98
CA GLU A 372 -25.20 14.85 1.81
C GLU A 372 -24.54 13.62 1.17
N VAL A 373 -25.22 12.48 1.25
CA VAL A 373 -24.65 11.18 0.88
C VAL A 373 -25.46 10.52 -0.23
N GLY A 374 -24.79 10.17 -1.33
CA GLY A 374 -25.34 9.33 -2.39
C GLY A 374 -24.74 7.93 -2.37
N LYS A 375 -25.57 6.88 -2.51
CA LYS A 375 -25.11 5.47 -2.45
C LYS A 375 -25.62 4.63 -3.62
N ALA A 376 -24.77 3.72 -4.08
CA ALA A 376 -25.12 2.65 -5.00
C ALA A 376 -24.68 1.31 -4.42
N PHE A 377 -25.65 0.45 -4.09
CA PHE A 377 -25.38 -0.90 -3.58
C PHE A 377 -25.11 -1.88 -4.71
N PHE A 378 -24.02 -2.64 -4.62
CA PHE A 378 -23.58 -3.52 -5.70
C PHE A 378 -24.56 -4.69 -5.94
N LYS A 379 -25.33 -5.09 -4.94
CA LYS A 379 -26.41 -6.09 -5.08
C LYS A 379 -27.47 -5.70 -6.10
N SER A 380 -27.65 -4.40 -6.34
CA SER A 380 -28.60 -3.87 -7.32
C SER A 380 -27.94 -3.55 -8.68
N MET A 381 -26.63 -3.74 -8.81
CA MET A 381 -25.90 -3.44 -10.03
C MET A 381 -25.79 -4.67 -10.94
N ALA A 382 -26.30 -4.56 -12.16
CA ALA A 382 -26.25 -5.64 -13.15
C ALA A 382 -24.82 -6.15 -13.37
N ARG A 383 -23.81 -5.26 -13.45
CA ARG A 383 -22.41 -5.69 -13.64
C ARG A 383 -21.87 -6.52 -12.48
N ALA A 384 -22.21 -6.16 -11.24
CA ALA A 384 -21.79 -6.91 -10.05
C ALA A 384 -22.50 -8.27 -9.96
N GLN A 385 -23.79 -8.34 -10.33
CA GLN A 385 -24.53 -9.58 -10.44
C GLN A 385 -23.95 -10.53 -11.50
N ILE A 386 -23.62 -10.01 -12.69
CA ILE A 386 -22.97 -10.77 -13.76
C ILE A 386 -21.61 -11.30 -13.31
N ALA A 387 -20.86 -10.51 -12.54
CA ALA A 387 -19.56 -10.92 -12.01
C ALA A 387 -19.68 -11.93 -10.84
N GLY A 388 -20.87 -12.13 -10.27
CA GLY A 388 -21.09 -12.95 -9.08
C GLY A 388 -20.58 -12.30 -7.79
N GLU A 389 -20.41 -10.98 -7.77
CA GLU A 389 -19.78 -10.22 -6.67
C GLU A 389 -20.69 -9.08 -6.19
N PRO A 390 -21.92 -9.36 -5.70
CA PRO A 390 -22.91 -8.35 -5.33
C PRO A 390 -22.59 -7.61 -4.01
N GLN A 391 -21.56 -8.03 -3.28
CA GLN A 391 -21.22 -7.43 -1.99
C GLN A 391 -20.57 -6.06 -2.22
N GLY A 392 -21.04 -5.07 -1.46
CA GLY A 392 -20.42 -3.76 -1.39
C GLY A 392 -21.29 -2.61 -1.87
N MET A 393 -20.66 -1.44 -1.95
CA MET A 393 -21.28 -0.18 -2.34
C MET A 393 -20.25 0.83 -2.84
N LEU A 394 -20.73 1.75 -3.66
CA LEU A 394 -20.08 3.03 -3.92
C LEU A 394 -20.85 4.13 -3.19
N LYS A 395 -20.12 5.05 -2.57
CA LYS A 395 -20.64 6.14 -1.76
C LYS A 395 -19.97 7.44 -2.18
N ILE A 396 -20.77 8.46 -2.43
CA ILE A 396 -20.33 9.82 -2.77
C ILE A 396 -20.79 10.76 -1.68
N LEU A 397 -19.85 11.52 -1.12
CA LEU A 397 -20.10 12.63 -0.21
C LEU A 397 -20.00 13.91 -1.02
N PHE A 398 -21.03 14.76 -0.95
CA PHE A 398 -21.07 16.00 -1.72
C PHE A 398 -21.67 17.14 -0.92
N HIS A 399 -21.28 18.37 -1.22
CA HIS A 399 -21.80 19.57 -0.57
C HIS A 399 -23.25 19.81 -0.98
N ARG A 400 -24.13 20.07 -0.02
CA ARG A 400 -25.60 20.19 -0.25
C ARG A 400 -25.96 21.29 -1.24
N GLU A 401 -25.34 22.46 -1.09
CA GLU A 401 -25.68 23.66 -1.87
C GLU A 401 -24.95 23.71 -3.22
N THR A 402 -23.62 23.53 -3.23
CA THR A 402 -22.79 23.65 -4.44
C THR A 402 -22.74 22.36 -5.27
N LEU A 403 -23.13 21.23 -4.70
CA LEU A 403 -22.99 19.89 -5.28
C LEU A 403 -21.53 19.47 -5.53
N GLU A 404 -20.57 20.16 -4.90
CA GLU A 404 -19.16 19.81 -4.95
C GLU A 404 -18.92 18.40 -4.39
N VAL A 405 -18.15 17.56 -5.07
CA VAL A 405 -17.79 16.22 -4.56
C VAL A 405 -16.67 16.38 -3.54
N LEU A 406 -16.93 15.92 -2.31
CA LEU A 406 -16.05 16.07 -1.15
C LEU A 406 -15.29 14.78 -0.79
N GLY A 407 -15.84 13.64 -1.20
CA GLY A 407 -15.22 12.34 -0.99
C GLY A 407 -15.94 11.22 -1.74
N VAL A 408 -15.17 10.22 -2.15
CA VAL A 408 -15.68 9.01 -2.80
C VAL A 408 -15.11 7.80 -2.08
N HIS A 409 -16.00 6.92 -1.64
CA HIS A 409 -15.68 5.74 -0.84
C HIS A 409 -16.32 4.53 -1.49
N CYS A 410 -15.53 3.48 -1.72
CA CYS A 410 -15.99 2.30 -2.44
C CYS A 410 -15.50 1.03 -1.75
N PHE A 411 -16.39 0.06 -1.61
CA PHE A 411 -16.11 -1.28 -1.13
C PHE A 411 -16.80 -2.26 -2.07
N GLY A 412 -16.09 -3.27 -2.57
CA GLY A 412 -16.66 -4.28 -3.45
C GLY A 412 -15.83 -4.58 -4.70
N TYR A 413 -16.49 -5.13 -5.70
CA TYR A 413 -15.88 -5.50 -6.97
C TYR A 413 -15.25 -4.31 -7.71
N GLN A 414 -13.94 -4.40 -8.00
CA GLN A 414 -13.16 -3.39 -8.74
C GLN A 414 -13.17 -2.00 -8.11
N ALA A 415 -13.27 -1.91 -6.77
CA ALA A 415 -13.28 -0.64 -6.06
C ALA A 415 -12.02 0.21 -6.36
N SER A 416 -10.85 -0.43 -6.45
CA SER A 416 -9.59 0.26 -6.77
C SER A 416 -9.54 0.83 -8.18
N GLU A 417 -10.28 0.25 -9.13
CA GLU A 417 -10.31 0.72 -10.51
C GLU A 417 -11.26 1.91 -10.68
N ILE A 418 -12.45 1.83 -10.07
CA ILE A 418 -13.50 2.83 -10.31
C ILE A 418 -13.33 4.10 -9.47
N VAL A 419 -12.54 4.08 -8.38
CA VAL A 419 -12.30 5.27 -7.54
C VAL A 419 -11.73 6.45 -8.34
N HIS A 420 -10.95 6.15 -9.37
CA HIS A 420 -10.24 7.15 -10.17
C HIS A 420 -11.19 8.03 -11.00
N ILE A 421 -12.40 7.55 -11.26
CA ILE A 421 -13.46 8.34 -11.90
C ILE A 421 -13.87 9.49 -10.97
N GLY A 422 -14.11 9.18 -9.69
CA GLY A 422 -14.39 10.16 -8.65
C GLY A 422 -13.23 11.14 -8.46
N GLN A 423 -12.00 10.62 -8.36
CA GLN A 423 -10.78 11.43 -8.28
C GLN A 423 -10.67 12.44 -9.41
N ALA A 424 -10.94 12.02 -10.65
CA ALA A 424 -10.83 12.91 -11.82
C ALA A 424 -11.80 14.09 -11.74
N ILE A 425 -13.00 13.89 -11.21
CA ILE A 425 -14.01 14.95 -11.02
C ILE A 425 -13.68 15.84 -9.82
N MET A 426 -13.25 15.24 -8.70
CA MET A 426 -12.83 15.98 -7.51
C MET A 426 -11.66 16.93 -7.79
N ASN A 427 -10.78 16.57 -8.73
CA ASN A 427 -9.62 17.38 -9.10
C ASN A 427 -9.93 18.50 -10.12
N GLN A 428 -11.18 18.63 -10.58
CA GLN A 428 -11.56 19.72 -11.48
C GLN A 428 -11.69 21.05 -10.72
N PRO A 429 -11.32 22.19 -11.33
CA PRO A 429 -11.38 23.48 -10.67
C PRO A 429 -12.80 24.05 -10.59
N GLY A 430 -13.13 24.69 -9.47
CA GLY A 430 -14.38 25.44 -9.30
C GLY A 430 -15.63 24.59 -9.54
N GLU A 431 -16.58 25.14 -10.31
CA GLU A 431 -17.88 24.51 -10.59
C GLU A 431 -17.81 23.20 -11.39
N GLN A 432 -16.63 22.85 -11.93
CA GLN A 432 -16.43 21.58 -12.64
C GLN A 432 -16.31 20.38 -11.69
N ASN A 433 -15.93 20.59 -10.43
CA ASN A 433 -16.09 19.57 -9.39
C ASN A 433 -17.57 19.56 -8.97
N THR A 434 -18.36 18.69 -9.60
CA THR A 434 -19.80 18.63 -9.33
C THR A 434 -20.37 17.23 -9.48
N LEU A 435 -21.27 16.88 -8.56
CA LEU A 435 -22.06 15.64 -8.60
C LEU A 435 -22.88 15.53 -9.90
N LYS A 436 -23.29 16.67 -10.50
CA LYS A 436 -24.06 16.72 -11.75
C LYS A 436 -23.34 16.06 -12.92
N TYR A 437 -22.00 15.98 -12.89
CA TYR A 437 -21.25 15.23 -13.89
C TYR A 437 -21.75 13.79 -14.02
N PHE A 438 -21.98 13.10 -12.89
CA PHE A 438 -22.38 11.69 -12.89
C PHE A 438 -23.83 11.46 -13.34
N VAL A 439 -24.66 12.50 -13.27
CA VAL A 439 -26.05 12.48 -13.75
C VAL A 439 -26.10 12.67 -15.26
N ASN A 440 -25.33 13.64 -15.77
CA ASN A 440 -25.42 14.10 -17.15
C ASN A 440 -24.48 13.34 -18.10
N THR A 441 -23.52 12.58 -17.58
CA THR A 441 -22.57 11.82 -18.39
C THR A 441 -23.09 10.43 -18.72
N THR A 442 -23.02 10.06 -20.00
CA THR A 442 -23.31 8.71 -20.46
C THR A 442 -22.21 7.75 -20.03
N PHE A 443 -22.57 6.75 -19.22
CA PHE A 443 -21.71 5.60 -18.91
C PHE A 443 -22.14 4.41 -19.75
N ASN A 444 -21.18 3.63 -20.25
CA ASN A 444 -21.46 2.33 -20.87
C ASN A 444 -22.28 1.43 -19.93
N TYR A 445 -23.14 0.57 -20.48
CA TYR A 445 -23.97 -0.33 -19.68
C TYR A 445 -23.85 -1.78 -20.20
N PRO A 446 -23.70 -2.80 -19.32
CA PRO A 446 -23.51 -2.72 -17.86
C PRO A 446 -22.03 -2.51 -17.46
N THR A 447 -21.76 -1.62 -16.52
CA THR A 447 -20.41 -1.36 -15.97
C THR A 447 -20.45 -1.00 -14.48
N MET A 448 -19.34 -1.17 -13.75
CA MET A 448 -19.24 -0.70 -12.37
C MET A 448 -19.19 0.82 -12.27
N ALA A 449 -18.74 1.53 -13.30
CA ALA A 449 -18.77 2.99 -13.34
C ALA A 449 -20.20 3.57 -13.26
N GLU A 450 -21.25 2.81 -13.64
CA GLU A 450 -22.64 3.24 -13.48
C GLU A 450 -23.04 3.43 -12.01
N ALA A 451 -22.33 2.81 -11.07
CA ALA A 451 -22.56 3.02 -9.64
C ALA A 451 -22.46 4.52 -9.27
N TYR A 452 -21.64 5.31 -9.96
CA TYR A 452 -21.60 6.77 -9.75
C TYR A 452 -22.92 7.44 -10.11
N ARG A 453 -23.54 7.07 -11.24
CA ARG A 453 -24.83 7.63 -11.67
C ARG A 453 -25.94 7.26 -10.70
N VAL A 454 -25.99 6.00 -10.27
CA VAL A 454 -26.97 5.53 -9.27
C VAL A 454 -26.78 6.25 -7.94
N ALA A 455 -25.54 6.37 -7.46
CA ALA A 455 -25.22 7.08 -6.22
C ALA A 455 -25.56 8.57 -6.31
N ALA A 456 -25.30 9.22 -7.44
CA ALA A 456 -25.64 10.62 -7.66
C ALA A 456 -27.16 10.85 -7.63
N TYR A 457 -27.96 10.00 -8.30
CA TYR A 457 -29.41 10.09 -8.21
C TYR A 457 -29.93 9.84 -6.79
N ASP A 458 -29.40 8.84 -6.08
CA ASP A 458 -29.74 8.58 -4.67
C ASP A 458 -29.44 9.80 -3.78
N GLY A 459 -28.29 10.45 -4.00
CA GLY A 459 -27.90 11.65 -3.25
C GLY A 459 -28.81 12.86 -3.54
N LEU A 460 -29.10 13.12 -4.82
CA LEU A 460 -29.95 14.26 -5.21
C LEU A 460 -31.37 14.16 -4.66
N ASN A 461 -31.92 12.95 -4.55
CA ASN A 461 -33.26 12.72 -4.00
C ASN A 461 -33.37 13.06 -2.50
N ARG A 462 -32.24 13.34 -1.82
CA ARG A 462 -32.19 13.70 -0.39
C ARG A 462 -32.10 15.21 -0.16
N LEU A 463 -31.89 15.98 -1.23
CA LEU A 463 -31.90 17.43 -1.16
C LEU A 463 -33.35 17.93 -1.03
N PHE A 464 -33.54 18.99 -0.24
CA PHE A 464 -34.83 19.64 0.00
C PHE A 464 -34.67 21.14 0.07
#